data_AF-A0A7S4I7H0-F1
#
_entry.id   AF-A0A7S4I7H0-F1
#
_cell.length_a   1.000
_cell.length_b   1.000
_cell.length_c   1.000
_cell.angle_alpha   90.00
_cell.angle_beta   90.00
_cell.angle_gamma   90.00
#
_symmetry.space_group_name_H-M   'P 1'
#
loop_
_entity.id
_entity.type
_entity.pdbx_description
1 polymer ?
#
loop_
_entity_poly.entity_id
_entity_poly.type
_entity_poly.pdbx_seq_one_letter_code
_entity_poly.pdbx_strand_id
1 'polypeptide(L)'
;QGVSASVISLGSWSKLLGPGLRLGWVEADEAVLSALAADGEVNSGSFTSPLVECLVSHMITRGAVKAHVDALRAALARRAALLADAINRELPDRAPPIVHAAPAGYFLWVDL
;
A
#
# COMPACT_ATOMS: atom_id res chain seq x y z
N GLN A 1 -14.06 -1.89 -13.83
CA GLN A 1 -13.89 -3.32 -14.20
C GLN A 1 -14.17 -4.09 -12.93
N GLY A 2 -15.28 -4.84 -12.89
CA GLY A 2 -15.78 -5.47 -11.66
C GLY A 2 -14.84 -6.57 -11.18
N VAL A 3 -14.54 -6.55 -9.88
CA VAL A 3 -13.87 -7.64 -9.18
C VAL A 3 -14.70 -8.91 -9.38
N SER A 4 -14.10 -10.01 -9.84
CA SER A 4 -14.77 -11.32 -9.93
C SER A 4 -15.43 -11.65 -8.59
N ALA A 5 -16.60 -12.30 -8.59
CA ALA A 5 -17.36 -12.67 -7.38
C ALA A 5 -16.58 -13.50 -6.33
N SER A 6 -15.36 -13.93 -6.65
CA SER A 6 -14.44 -14.70 -5.81
C SER A 6 -13.27 -13.91 -5.23
N VAL A 7 -13.14 -12.61 -5.52
CA VAL A 7 -11.98 -11.81 -5.12
C VAL A 7 -12.41 -10.71 -4.14
N ILE A 8 -11.63 -10.56 -3.07
CA ILE A 8 -11.74 -9.46 -2.11
C ILE A 8 -10.40 -8.72 -2.15
N SER A 9 -10.43 -7.47 -2.57
CA SER A 9 -9.27 -6.58 -2.58
C SER A 9 -9.23 -5.76 -1.30
N LEU A 10 -8.07 -5.72 -0.65
CA LEU A 10 -7.83 -4.95 0.56
C LEU A 10 -6.88 -3.79 0.26
N GLY A 11 -7.41 -2.57 0.41
CA GLY A 11 -6.64 -1.34 0.29
C GLY A 11 -6.28 -0.75 1.66
N SER A 12 -5.12 -0.10 1.76
CA SER A 12 -4.72 0.60 2.98
C SER A 12 -3.93 1.87 2.69
N TRP A 13 -4.17 2.91 3.48
CA TRP A 13 -3.38 4.15 3.45
C TRP A 13 -2.04 4.03 4.17
N SER A 14 -1.77 2.90 4.84
CA SER A 14 -0.59 2.73 5.70
C SER A 14 0.74 2.95 4.99
N LYS A 15 0.81 2.55 3.71
CA LYS A 15 2.01 2.70 2.87
C LYS A 15 1.92 3.88 1.91
N LEU A 16 0.77 4.56 1.85
CA LEU A 16 0.55 5.68 0.93
C LEU A 16 0.64 7.02 1.65
N LEU A 17 -0.02 7.18 2.79
CA LEU A 17 -0.09 8.43 3.55
C LEU A 17 0.50 8.30 4.97
N GLY A 18 0.50 7.08 5.52
CA GLY A 18 1.18 6.78 6.77
C GLY A 18 0.43 5.74 7.62
N PRO A 19 1.14 4.87 8.36
CA PRO A 19 0.53 3.77 9.12
C PRO A 19 -0.32 4.25 10.31
N GLY A 20 -0.04 5.45 10.83
CA GLY A 20 -0.76 6.05 11.96
C GLY A 20 -2.22 6.42 11.67
N LEU A 21 -2.61 6.47 10.38
CA LEU A 21 -3.98 6.80 9.98
C LEU A 21 -4.97 5.68 10.30
N ARG A 22 -4.50 4.42 10.36
CA ARG A 22 -5.33 3.23 10.60
C ARG A 22 -6.56 3.13 9.68
N LEU A 23 -6.46 3.70 8.48
CA LEU A 23 -7.54 3.77 7.51
C LEU A 23 -7.24 2.88 6.30
N GLY A 24 -8.25 2.16 5.83
CA GLY A 24 -8.21 1.31 4.66
C GLY A 24 -9.59 1.15 4.04
N TRP A 25 -9.69 0.31 3.02
CA TRP A 25 -10.95 0.02 2.35
C TRP A 25 -10.96 -1.41 1.80
N VAL A 26 -12.15 -1.90 1.48
CA VAL A 26 -12.38 -3.21 0.88
C VAL A 26 -13.13 -3.00 -0.43
N GLU A 27 -12.69 -3.69 -1.49
CA GLU A 27 -13.42 -3.78 -2.76
C GLU A 27 -13.74 -5.25 -2.99
N ALA A 28 -15.03 -5.58 -3.07
CA ALA A 28 -15.54 -6.92 -3.25
C ALA A 28 -16.91 -6.88 -3.94
N ASP A 29 -17.47 -8.05 -4.25
CA ASP A 29 -18.84 -8.18 -4.73
C ASP A 29 -19.86 -7.69 -3.68
N GLU A 30 -21.01 -7.19 -4.14
CA GLU A 30 -22.06 -6.60 -3.30
C GLU A 30 -22.56 -7.56 -2.20
N ALA A 31 -22.62 -8.87 -2.49
CA ALA A 31 -23.03 -9.86 -1.48
C ALA A 31 -22.05 -9.92 -0.30
N VAL A 32 -20.74 -9.81 -0.59
CA VAL A 32 -19.69 -9.80 0.44
C VAL A 32 -19.72 -8.49 1.22
N LEU A 33 -19.84 -7.36 0.53
CA LEU A 33 -19.91 -6.04 1.18
C LEU A 33 -21.14 -5.92 2.08
N SER A 34 -22.29 -6.45 1.66
CA SER A 34 -23.52 -6.47 2.46
C SER A 34 -23.35 -7.30 3.74
N ALA A 35 -22.70 -8.46 3.65
CA ALA A 35 -22.39 -9.28 4.82
C ALA A 35 -21.43 -8.58 5.79
N LEU A 36 -20.39 -7.90 5.28
CA LEU A 36 -19.45 -7.12 6.10
C LEU A 36 -20.11 -5.90 6.76
N ALA A 37 -21.00 -5.21 6.04
CA ALA A 37 -21.71 -4.04 6.57
C ALA A 37 -22.75 -4.40 7.65
N ALA A 38 -23.23 -5.64 7.65
CA ALA A 38 -24.13 -6.15 8.69
C ALA A 38 -23.40 -6.42 10.02
N ASP A 39 -22.06 -6.44 10.04
CA ASP A 39 -21.28 -6.57 11.27
C ASP A 39 -21.48 -5.35 12.17
N GLY A 40 -21.74 -5.59 13.46
CA GLY A 40 -22.05 -4.53 14.42
C GLY A 40 -20.91 -3.55 14.64
N GLU A 41 -19.66 -3.99 14.56
CA GLU A 41 -18.49 -3.12 14.69
C GLU A 41 -18.37 -2.19 13.49
N VAL A 42 -18.57 -2.74 12.28
CA VAL A 42 -18.55 -1.96 11.03
C VAL A 42 -19.70 -0.96 11.00
N ASN A 43 -20.89 -1.38 11.39
CA ASN A 43 -22.06 -0.51 11.44
C ASN A 43 -21.93 0.59 12.51
N SER A 44 -21.25 0.31 13.64
CA SER A 44 -21.04 1.29 14.70
C SER A 44 -20.07 2.41 14.32
N GLY A 45 -19.22 2.20 13.30
CA GLY A 45 -18.18 3.16 12.89
C GLY A 45 -17.04 3.32 13.91
N SER A 46 -16.96 2.47 14.94
CA SER A 46 -15.98 2.60 16.03
C SER A 46 -14.54 2.29 15.62
N PHE A 47 -14.32 1.76 14.41
CA PHE A 47 -13.03 1.26 13.93
C PHE A 47 -12.20 2.30 13.15
N THR A 48 -12.81 3.43 12.76
CA THR A 48 -12.14 4.53 12.04
C THR A 48 -12.30 5.87 12.74
N SER A 49 -11.37 6.79 12.47
CA SER A 49 -11.43 8.16 12.99
C SER A 49 -12.13 9.08 11.97
N PRO A 50 -13.28 9.70 12.29
CA PRO A 50 -13.97 10.61 11.39
C PRO A 50 -13.11 11.80 10.93
N LEU A 51 -12.22 12.27 11.81
CA LEU A 51 -11.24 13.30 11.47
C LEU A 51 -10.28 12.82 10.36
N VAL A 52 -9.78 11.59 10.49
CA VAL A 52 -8.87 10.99 9.51
C VAL A 52 -9.60 10.74 8.19
N GLU A 53 -10.84 10.25 8.22
CA GLU A 53 -11.67 10.06 7.03
C GLU A 53 -11.90 11.38 6.28
N CYS A 54 -12.24 12.44 7.01
CA CYS A 54 -12.43 13.77 6.43
C CYS A 54 -11.13 14.30 5.80
N LEU A 55 -10.00 14.17 6.49
CA LEU A 55 -8.69 14.57 5.97
C LEU A 55 -8.34 13.82 4.68
N VAL A 56 -8.46 12.49 4.68
CA VAL A 56 -8.12 11.67 3.51
C VAL A 56 -9.08 11.96 2.36
N SER A 57 -10.38 12.09 2.62
CA SER A 57 -11.38 12.50 1.62
C SER A 57 -11.04 13.85 0.98
N HIS A 58 -10.66 14.84 1.79
CA HIS A 58 -10.23 16.15 1.31
C HIS A 58 -8.97 16.06 0.45
N MET A 59 -7.99 15.25 0.85
CA MET A 59 -6.77 15.04 0.06
C MET A 59 -7.05 14.34 -1.27
N ILE A 60 -7.97 13.38 -1.32
CA ILE A 60 -8.37 12.67 -2.54
C ILE A 60 -9.06 13.64 -3.49
N THR A 61 -10.09 14.35 -3.01
CA THR A 61 -10.90 15.27 -3.83
C THR A 61 -10.10 16.45 -4.38
N ARG A 62 -9.05 16.89 -3.68
CA ARG A 62 -8.11 17.92 -4.18
C ARG A 62 -6.95 17.38 -5.01
N GLY A 63 -6.88 16.06 -5.26
CA GLY A 63 -5.79 15.44 -6.02
C GLY A 63 -4.44 15.39 -5.30
N ALA A 64 -4.37 15.79 -4.02
CA ALA A 64 -3.14 15.82 -3.23
C ALA A 64 -2.57 14.40 -3.00
N VAL A 65 -3.44 13.39 -2.88
CA VAL A 65 -3.02 11.98 -2.77
C VAL A 65 -2.22 11.57 -4.01
N LYS A 66 -2.69 11.91 -5.21
CA LYS A 66 -2.00 11.54 -6.44
C LYS A 66 -0.59 12.15 -6.50
N ALA A 67 -0.48 13.45 -6.24
CA ALA A 67 0.80 14.14 -6.22
C ALA A 67 1.77 13.54 -5.17
N HIS A 68 1.24 13.21 -3.99
CA HIS A 68 2.02 12.55 -2.93
C HIS A 68 2.51 11.16 -3.36
N VAL A 69 1.65 10.33 -3.95
CA VAL A 69 2.01 8.99 -4.41
C VAL A 69 3.04 9.03 -5.54
N ASP A 70 2.92 9.98 -6.47
CA ASP A 70 3.91 10.15 -7.55
C ASP A 70 5.30 10.51 -6.97
N ALA A 71 5.34 11.44 -6.00
CA ALA A 71 6.58 11.78 -5.29
C ALA A 71 7.14 10.59 -4.48
N LEU A 72 6.27 9.83 -3.81
CA LEU A 72 6.63 8.65 -3.04
C LEU A 72 7.24 7.56 -3.93
N ARG A 73 6.65 7.30 -5.11
CA ARG A 73 7.17 6.35 -6.11
C ARG A 73 8.59 6.72 -6.55
N ALA A 74 8.82 8.00 -6.89
CA ALA A 74 10.15 8.48 -7.27
C ALA A 74 11.17 8.30 -6.13
N ALA A 75 10.78 8.61 -4.89
CA ALA A 75 11.64 8.45 -3.74
C ALA A 75 11.98 6.98 -3.45
N LEU A 76 11.01 6.07 -3.53
CA LEU A 76 11.21 4.64 -3.32
C LEU A 76 12.06 4.02 -4.43
N ALA A 77 11.84 4.39 -5.68
CA ALA A 77 12.66 3.93 -6.80
C ALA A 77 14.15 4.30 -6.62
N ARG A 78 14.44 5.55 -6.21
CA ARG A 78 15.81 5.97 -5.89
C ARG A 78 16.42 5.17 -4.75
N ARG A 79 15.67 4.94 -3.67
CA ARG A 79 16.15 4.16 -2.51
C ARG A 79 16.43 2.71 -2.88
N ALA A 80 15.55 2.10 -3.69
CA ALA A 80 15.72 0.73 -4.15
C ALA A 80 16.99 0.58 -5.01
N ALA A 81 17.22 1.50 -5.95
CA ALA A 81 18.43 1.51 -6.78
C ALA A 81 19.70 1.65 -5.93
N LEU A 82 19.73 2.63 -5.01
CA LEU A 82 20.87 2.85 -4.11
C LEU A 82 21.19 1.63 -3.24
N LEU A 83 20.16 0.96 -2.71
CA LEU A 83 20.36 -0.24 -1.89
C LEU A 83 20.85 -1.42 -2.73
N ALA A 84 20.31 -1.62 -3.94
CA ALA A 84 20.77 -2.65 -4.86
C ALA A 84 22.25 -2.44 -5.26
N ASP A 85 22.63 -1.21 -5.60
CA ASP A 85 24.01 -0.85 -5.94
C ASP A 85 24.96 -1.08 -4.75
N ALA A 86 24.53 -0.75 -3.53
CA ALA A 86 25.31 -1.01 -2.32
C ALA A 86 25.50 -2.51 -2.07
N ILE A 87 24.45 -3.32 -2.20
CA ILE A 87 24.53 -4.78 -2.05
C ILE A 87 25.54 -5.36 -3.06
N ASN A 88 25.43 -4.97 -4.34
CA ASN A 88 26.33 -5.46 -5.39
C ASN A 88 27.79 -5.08 -5.17
N ARG A 89 28.06 -3.90 -4.59
CA ARG A 89 29.42 -3.42 -4.34
C ARG A 89 30.06 -4.08 -3.11
N GLU A 90 29.31 -4.25 -2.03
CA GLU A 90 29.86 -4.70 -0.74
C GLU A 90 29.84 -6.24 -0.58
N LEU A 91 29.11 -6.98 -1.43
CA LEU A 91 29.01 -8.45 -1.38
C LEU A 91 29.42 -9.13 -2.71
N PRO A 92 30.66 -8.96 -3.20
CA PRO A 92 31.08 -9.44 -4.53
C PRO A 92 31.28 -10.96 -4.64
N ASP A 93 31.65 -11.65 -3.56
CA ASP A 93 32.20 -13.02 -3.62
C ASP A 93 31.18 -14.16 -3.43
N ARG A 94 29.89 -13.87 -3.26
CA ARG A 94 28.82 -14.87 -3.07
C ARG A 94 27.85 -14.99 -4.25
N ALA A 95 28.37 -15.13 -5.46
CA ALA A 95 27.60 -15.14 -6.72
C ALA A 95 26.26 -15.92 -6.71
N PRO A 96 25.21 -15.49 -7.45
CA PRO A 96 24.98 -14.19 -8.08
C PRO A 96 24.04 -13.33 -7.22
N PRO A 97 24.21 -12.00 -7.12
CA PRO A 97 23.22 -11.16 -6.45
C PRO A 97 22.02 -11.07 -7.38
N ILE A 98 21.14 -12.06 -7.37
CA ILE A 98 19.76 -11.84 -7.80
C ILE A 98 19.13 -11.04 -6.67
N VAL A 99 19.51 -9.75 -6.59
CA VAL A 99 18.59 -8.76 -6.07
C VAL A 99 17.42 -8.84 -7.02
N HIS A 100 16.37 -9.57 -6.65
CA HIS A 100 15.10 -9.44 -7.34
C HIS A 100 14.67 -8.00 -7.10
N ALA A 101 15.07 -7.11 -8.01
CA ALA A 101 14.57 -5.76 -8.08
C ALA A 101 13.08 -5.91 -8.36
N ALA A 102 12.30 -6.05 -7.29
CA ALA A 102 10.87 -6.14 -7.40
C ALA A 102 10.43 -4.87 -8.16
N PRO A 103 9.67 -5.00 -9.26
CA PRO A 103 9.30 -3.85 -10.08
C PRO A 103 8.50 -2.80 -9.28
N ALA A 104 8.00 -3.18 -8.09
CA ALA A 104 7.40 -2.30 -7.11
C ALA A 104 7.53 -2.92 -5.70
N GLY A 105 7.22 -2.11 -4.69
CA GLY A 105 7.12 -2.56 -3.30
C GLY A 105 8.15 -1.89 -2.39
N TYR A 106 8.37 -2.52 -1.24
CA TYR A 106 9.21 -1.98 -0.15
C TYR A 106 10.40 -2.88 0.21
N PHE A 107 10.53 -4.03 -0.45
CA PHE A 107 11.50 -5.06 -0.10
C PHE A 107 12.36 -5.43 -1.30
N LEU A 108 13.63 -5.75 -1.01
CA LEU A 108 14.53 -6.42 -1.93
C LEU A 108 14.81 -7.82 -1.35
N TRP A 109 14.86 -8.81 -2.23
CA TRP A 109 15.19 -10.19 -1.86
C TRP A 109 16.62 -10.47 -2.26
N VAL A 110 17.37 -11.14 -1.38
CA VAL A 110 18.77 -11.49 -1.57
C VAL A 110 18.94 -12.96 -1.20
N ASP A 111 19.45 -13.75 -2.14
CA ASP A 111 19.87 -15.13 -1.90
C ASP A 111 21.29 -15.12 -1.31
N LEU A 112 21.55 -15.93 -0.27
CA LEU A 112 22.79 -15.90 0.53
C LEU A 112 23.53 -17.24 0.60
#